data_AF-A0A3D1Q6R5-F1
#
_entry.id   AF-A0A3D1Q6R5-F1
#
_cell.length_a   1.000
_cell.length_b   1.000
_cell.length_c   1.000
_cell.angle_alpha   90.00
_cell.angle_beta   90.00
_cell.angle_gamma   90.00
#
_symmetry.space_group_name_H-M   'P 1'
#
loop_
_entity.id
_entity.type
_entity.pdbx_description
1 polymer ?
#
loop_
_entity_poly.entity_id
_entity_poly.type
_entity_poly.pdbx_seq_one_letter_code
_entity_poly.pdbx_strand_id
1 'polypeptide(L)' 'YIPAVEAGIKQALEEGVLKGYPVVNVKATLLDGSFHEVDSSEMAFRTAAMIATRDCMRKAGPQL' A
#
# COMPACT_ATOMS: atom_id res chain seq x y z
N TYR A 1 -5.77 9.11 9.60
CA TYR A 1 -5.71 8.51 8.24
C TYR A 1 -5.23 7.06 8.19
N ILE A 2 -4.96 6.39 9.32
CA ILE A 2 -4.48 4.99 9.34
C ILE A 2 -5.42 4.01 8.61
N PRO A 3 -6.75 4.08 8.76
CA PRO A 3 -7.65 3.20 8.01
C PRO A 3 -7.52 3.36 6.48
N ALA A 4 -7.22 4.57 6.01
CA ALA A 4 -7.00 4.86 4.58
C ALA A 4 -5.71 4.22 4.07
N VAL A 5 -4.65 4.26 4.88
CA VAL A 5 -3.39 3.58 4.60
C VAL A 5 -3.60 2.07 4.51
N GLU A 6 -4.32 1.48 5.47
CA GLU A 6 -4.66 0.06 5.45
C GLU A 6 -5.47 -0.33 4.21
N ALA A 7 -6.50 0.46 3.86
CA ALA A 7 -7.30 0.24 2.67
C ALA A 7 -6.45 0.31 1.38
N GLY A 8 -5.51 1.26 1.30
CA GLY A 8 -4.59 1.37 0.16
C GLY A 8 -3.63 0.20 0.05
N ILE A 9 -3.10 -0.29 1.18
CA ILE A 9 -2.27 -1.50 1.20
C ILE A 9 -3.09 -2.71 0.70
N LYS A 10 -4.28 -2.94 1.26
CA LYS A 10 -5.14 -4.08 0.88
C LYS A 10 -5.49 -4.06 -0.60
N GLN A 11 -5.88 -2.91 -1.13
CA GLN A 11 -6.18 -2.77 -2.55
C GLN A 11 -4.97 -3.11 -3.43
N ALA A 12 -3.78 -2.61 -3.09
CA ALA A 12 -2.57 -2.92 -3.84
C ALA A 12 -2.21 -4.42 -3.78
N LEU A 13 -2.47 -5.09 -2.65
CA LEU A 13 -2.28 -6.53 -2.52
C LEU A 13 -3.29 -7.33 -3.33
N GLU A 14 -4.57 -6.89 -3.41
CA GLU A 14 -5.60 -7.54 -4.23
C GLU A 14 -5.28 -7.46 -5.72
N GLU A 15 -4.78 -6.31 -6.18
CA GLU A 15 -4.36 -6.13 -7.57
C GLU A 15 -3.06 -6.89 -7.87
N GLY A 16 -2.14 -6.98 -6.91
CA GLY A 16 -0.84 -7.62 -7.06
C GLY A 16 0.04 -7.04 -8.18
N VAL A 17 1.29 -7.50 -8.24
CA VAL A 17 2.25 -7.05 -9.27
C VAL A 17 2.60 -8.13 -10.28
N LEU A 18 2.30 -9.40 -9.98
CA LEU A 18 2.49 -10.52 -10.87
C LEU A 18 1.16 -10.92 -11.50
N LYS A 19 1.01 -10.61 -12.79
CA LYS A 19 -0.16 -10.98 -13.61
C LYS A 19 -1.53 -10.52 -13.04
N GLY A 20 -1.54 -9.58 -12.10
CA GLY A 20 -2.78 -9.10 -11.50
C GLY A 20 -3.35 -10.02 -10.40
N TYR A 21 -2.57 -10.99 -9.89
CA TYR A 21 -3.06 -11.93 -8.88
C TYR A 21 -2.92 -11.39 -7.45
N PRO A 22 -3.89 -11.67 -6.56
CA PRO A 22 -3.81 -11.28 -5.17
C PRO A 22 -2.56 -11.81 -4.46
N VAL A 23 -1.89 -10.93 -3.72
CA VAL A 23 -0.71 -11.26 -2.93
C VAL A 23 -1.13 -11.65 -1.51
N VAL A 24 -0.65 -12.80 -1.05
CA VAL A 24 -0.97 -13.38 0.27
C VAL A 24 0.30 -13.61 1.09
N ASN A 25 0.14 -13.93 2.37
CA ASN A 25 1.24 -14.25 3.31
C ASN A 25 2.24 -13.10 3.51
N VAL A 26 1.74 -11.86 3.55
CA VAL A 26 2.54 -10.66 3.81
C VAL A 26 2.15 -10.02 5.14
N LYS A 27 3.11 -9.35 5.78
CA LYS A 27 2.88 -8.47 6.93
C LYS A 27 3.28 -7.05 6.56
N ALA A 28 2.35 -6.11 6.66
CA ALA A 28 2.63 -4.68 6.52
C ALA A 28 2.77 -4.05 7.91
N THR A 29 3.78 -3.19 8.09
CA THR A 29 3.98 -2.42 9.34
C THR A 29 4.14 -0.95 8.96
N LEU A 30 3.24 -0.09 9.44
CA LEU A 30 3.38 1.35 9.31
C LEU A 30 4.30 1.84 10.44
N LEU A 31 5.50 2.29 10.08
CA LEU A 31 6.52 2.70 11.06
C LEU A 31 6.47 4.19 11.37
N ASP A 32 6.30 5.01 10.35
CA ASP A 32 6.34 6.47 10.46
C ASP A 32 5.58 7.12 9.30
N GLY A 33 5.39 8.43 9.36
CA GLY A 33 4.83 9.25 8.29
C GLY A 33 4.74 10.72 8.68
N SER A 34 4.41 11.56 7.70
CA SER A 34 4.12 12.97 7.90
C SER A 34 2.76 13.31 7.29
N PHE A 35 2.18 14.41 7.76
CA PHE A 35 0.96 14.95 7.20
C PHE A 35 1.01 16.47 7.21
N HIS A 36 0.16 17.06 6.40
CA HIS A 36 -0.09 18.49 6.33
C HIS A 36 -1.59 18.73 6.54
N GLU A 37 -1.98 19.63 7.44
CA GLU A 37 -3.38 19.80 7.85
C GLU A 37 -4.32 20.17 6.69
N VAL A 38 -3.82 20.89 5.69
CA VAL A 38 -4.63 21.40 4.56
C VAL A 38 -4.58 20.46 3.36
N ASP A 39 -3.42 19.87 3.07
CA ASP A 39 -3.21 19.11 1.81
C ASP A 39 -3.37 17.60 1.99
N SER A 40 -3.38 17.11 3.24
CA SER A 40 -3.55 15.68 3.50
C SER A 40 -5.03 15.29 3.58
N SER A 41 -5.38 14.24 2.84
CA SER A 41 -6.73 13.70 2.79
C SER A 41 -6.71 12.17 2.86
N GLU A 42 -7.88 11.57 3.12
CA GLU A 42 -8.04 10.12 3.10
C GLU A 42 -7.58 9.52 1.78
N MET A 43 -7.97 10.14 0.66
CA MET A 43 -7.58 9.70 -0.68
C MET A 43 -6.07 9.82 -0.90
N ALA A 44 -5.43 10.87 -0.38
CA ALA A 44 -3.98 11.05 -0.48
C ALA A 44 -3.24 9.90 0.23
N PHE A 45 -3.63 9.57 1.47
CA PHE A 45 -3.02 8.48 2.23
C PHE A 45 -3.29 7.10 1.62
N ARG A 46 -4.49 6.85 1.10
CA ARG A 46 -4.80 5.61 0.37
C ARG A 46 -3.90 5.46 -0.87
N THR A 47 -3.76 6.53 -1.64
CA THR A 47 -2.93 6.54 -2.86
C THR A 47 -1.45 6.35 -2.53
N ALA A 48 -0.94 7.06 -1.52
CA ALA A 48 0.45 6.92 -1.07
C ALA A 48 0.74 5.48 -0.62
N ALA A 49 -0.18 4.87 0.13
CA ALA A 49 -0.06 3.48 0.57
C ALA A 49 -0.07 2.49 -0.59
N MET A 50 -0.91 2.69 -1.60
CA MET A 50 -0.93 1.86 -2.81
C MET A 50 0.39 1.95 -3.58
N ILE A 51 0.93 3.14 -3.77
CA ILE A 51 2.22 3.37 -4.45
C ILE A 51 3.34 2.66 -3.68
N ALA A 52 3.44 2.90 -2.38
CA ALA A 52 4.46 2.28 -1.53
C ALA A 52 4.39 0.74 -1.56
N THR A 53 3.19 0.16 -1.47
CA THR A 53 3.00 -1.30 -1.48
C THR A 53 3.41 -1.91 -2.82
N ARG A 54 3.03 -1.31 -3.94
CA ARG A 54 3.43 -1.77 -5.28
C ARG A 54 4.95 -1.73 -5.47
N ASP A 55 5.60 -0.68 -5.01
CA ASP A 55 7.06 -0.55 -5.09
C ASP A 55 7.79 -1.57 -4.21
N CYS A 56 7.29 -1.81 -2.99
CA CYS A 56 7.81 -2.86 -2.12
C CYS A 56 7.67 -4.25 -2.75
N MET A 57 6.49 -4.59 -3.27
CA MET A 57 6.25 -5.90 -3.89
C MET A 57 7.18 -6.15 -5.09
N ARG A 58 7.43 -5.14 -5.94
CA ARG A 58 8.36 -5.27 -7.07
C ARG A 58 9.80 -5.55 -6.64
N LYS A 59 10.22 -4.97 -5.51
CA LYS A 59 11.59 -5.14 -4.96
C LYS A 59 11.74 -6.43 -4.14
N ALA A 60 10.64 -7.02 -3.68
CA ALA A 60 10.65 -8.18 -2.78
C ALA A 60 10.85 -9.53 -3.48
N GLY A 61 10.99 -9.57 -4.81
CA GLY A 61 11.17 -10.82 -5.56
C GLY A 61 9.94 -11.75 -5.50
N PRO A 62 8.74 -11.27 -5.88
CA PRO A 62 7.49 -12.02 -5.73
C PRO A 62 7.51 -13.31 -6.57
N GLN A 63 6.81 -14.33 -6.11
CA GLN A 63 6.71 -15.65 -6.73
C GLN A 63 5.24 -16.04 -6.95
N LEU A 64 4.99 -16.98 -7.86
CA LEU A 64 3.66 -17.59 -8.11
C LEU A 64 3.51 -18.90 -7.34
#